data_AF-A0A2T5MA73-F1
#
_entry.id   AF-A0A2T5MA73-F1
#
_cell.length_a   1.000
_cell.length_b   1.000
_cell.length_c   1.000
_cell.angle_alpha   90.00
_cell.angle_beta   90.00
_cell.angle_gamma   90.00
#
_symmetry.space_group_name_H-M   'P 1'
#
loop_
_entity.id
_entity.type
_entity.pdbx_description
1 polymer ?
#
loop_
_entity_poly.entity_id
_entity_poly.type
_entity_poly.pdbx_seq_one_letter_code
_entity_poly.pdbx_strand_id
1 'polypeptide(L)'
;MSSSSSSILPDPPQETESTKGQLLCITILGYRKPGMSEEAYRRHMTEISAPLTQDLMVKYGILRWTQIHNPTSTRQLMYQIMDPQMANLADYDCFSQVVFRSIEDYKKIKEDPYYQQHLVGDHERFADTKRSQVTIGWISQFIDRGVVVDGFNEGFDIHSLFSVVSLQPCSSPMASPSSPLVAMAMISGSFLSGAMTALSAMAVPVLLDTTTHPPQLFHQWVRMFHYGHLTLPTLSVATSLLYGYIAASRKACKKPWRTAALAGIATVMMVPFTWVFMSPTNSLLFQLEAASRTMPDVATVEEARRLVVKWSWMHLARSVFPLAGAALNIGH
;
A
#
# COMPACT_ATOMS: atom_id res chain seq x y z
N MET A 1 -20.21 -50.89 -10.31
CA MET A 1 -18.96 -50.16 -9.98
C MET A 1 -18.76 -49.10 -11.04
N SER A 2 -19.20 -47.87 -10.78
CA SER A 2 -19.09 -46.76 -11.74
C SER A 2 -17.72 -46.12 -11.55
N SER A 3 -16.80 -46.34 -12.49
CA SER A 3 -15.49 -45.70 -12.53
C SER A 3 -15.68 -44.20 -12.75
N SER A 4 -15.39 -43.40 -11.73
CA SER A 4 -15.27 -41.96 -11.83
C SER A 4 -14.08 -41.62 -12.74
N SER A 5 -14.37 -41.20 -13.97
CA SER A 5 -13.38 -40.63 -14.89
C SER A 5 -12.83 -39.34 -14.28
N SER A 6 -11.66 -39.43 -13.64
CA SER A 6 -10.85 -38.27 -13.29
C SER A 6 -10.44 -37.59 -14.59
N SER A 7 -11.01 -36.42 -14.90
CA SER A 7 -10.59 -35.60 -16.02
C SER A 7 -9.10 -35.28 -15.86
N ILE A 8 -8.26 -35.80 -16.76
CA ILE A 8 -6.83 -35.50 -16.79
C ILE A 8 -6.70 -34.03 -17.21
N LEU A 9 -6.40 -33.15 -16.24
CA LEU A 9 -6.06 -31.77 -16.55
C LEU A 9 -4.68 -31.74 -17.23
N PRO A 10 -4.47 -30.87 -18.22
CA PRO A 10 -3.17 -30.72 -18.85
C PRO A 10 -2.13 -30.20 -17.85
N ASP A 11 -0.87 -30.63 -18.02
CA ASP A 11 0.25 -30.10 -17.24
C ASP A 11 0.42 -28.59 -17.48
N PRO A 12 0.83 -27.81 -16.47
CA PRO A 12 1.09 -26.39 -16.64
C PRO A 12 2.21 -26.19 -17.68
N PRO A 13 2.08 -25.21 -18.58
CA PRO A 13 3.13 -24.91 -19.55
C PRO A 13 4.43 -24.53 -18.83
N GLN A 14 5.57 -24.96 -19.38
CA GLN A 14 6.88 -24.60 -18.83
C GLN A 14 7.15 -23.10 -19.00
N GLU A 15 7.68 -22.49 -17.95
CA GLU A 15 8.11 -21.09 -17.96
C GLU A 15 9.25 -20.90 -18.97
N THR A 16 9.13 -19.89 -19.83
CA THR A 16 10.13 -19.52 -20.84
C THR A 16 10.88 -18.27 -20.39
N GLU A 17 12.05 -17.98 -20.96
CA GLU A 17 12.75 -16.71 -20.68
C GLU A 17 11.88 -15.47 -20.96
N SER A 18 10.99 -15.55 -21.97
CA SER A 18 10.08 -14.46 -22.33
C SER A 18 8.91 -14.25 -21.35
N THR A 19 8.59 -15.25 -20.54
CA THR A 19 7.49 -15.20 -19.55
C THR A 19 8.00 -15.06 -18.12
N LYS A 20 9.32 -15.18 -17.94
CA LYS A 20 9.98 -15.10 -16.64
C LYS A 20 9.72 -13.76 -15.95
N GLY A 21 9.16 -13.82 -14.75
CA GLY A 21 8.84 -12.64 -13.94
C GLY A 21 7.56 -11.89 -14.32
N GLN A 22 6.78 -12.39 -15.28
CA GLN A 22 5.45 -11.85 -15.56
C GLN A 22 4.48 -12.21 -14.42
N LEU A 23 3.67 -11.23 -14.00
CA LEU A 23 2.62 -11.47 -13.02
C LEU A 23 1.38 -12.04 -13.70
N LEU A 24 0.79 -13.05 -13.09
CA LEU A 24 -0.47 -13.66 -13.52
C LEU A 24 -1.65 -12.84 -13.03
N CYS A 25 -2.71 -12.79 -13.83
CA CYS A 25 -3.95 -12.12 -13.53
C CYS A 25 -5.12 -13.05 -13.88
N ILE A 26 -5.86 -13.52 -12.87
CA ILE A 26 -7.17 -14.15 -13.09
C ILE A 26 -8.20 -13.05 -13.29
N THR A 27 -8.93 -13.12 -14.40
CA THR A 27 -10.05 -12.21 -14.73
C THR A 27 -11.35 -13.00 -14.73
N ILE A 28 -12.32 -12.54 -13.94
CA ILE A 28 -13.66 -13.12 -13.83
C ILE A 28 -14.66 -12.11 -14.39
N LEU A 29 -15.38 -12.49 -15.43
CA LEU A 29 -16.52 -11.75 -15.99
C LEU A 29 -17.78 -12.27 -15.30
N GLY A 30 -18.19 -11.60 -14.22
CA GLY A 30 -19.25 -12.02 -13.32
C GLY A 30 -20.61 -11.51 -13.76
N TYR A 31 -21.58 -12.42 -13.82
CA TYR A 31 -23.00 -12.08 -13.93
C TYR A 31 -23.69 -12.29 -12.59
N ARG A 32 -24.59 -11.38 -12.25
CA ARG A 32 -25.43 -11.52 -11.06
C ARG A 32 -26.43 -12.64 -11.24
N LYS A 33 -26.80 -13.26 -10.12
CA LYS A 33 -27.82 -14.30 -10.07
C LYS A 33 -29.15 -13.82 -10.68
N PRO A 34 -29.86 -14.64 -11.46
CA PRO A 34 -31.16 -14.27 -12.01
C PRO A 34 -32.13 -13.81 -10.91
N GLY A 35 -32.78 -12.67 -11.14
CA GLY A 35 -33.69 -12.04 -10.16
C GLY A 35 -33.02 -11.18 -9.09
N MET A 36 -31.69 -11.15 -9.01
CA MET A 36 -30.95 -10.26 -8.10
C MET A 36 -30.83 -8.85 -8.70
N SER A 37 -31.03 -7.82 -7.88
CA SER A 37 -30.81 -6.42 -8.29
C SER A 37 -29.32 -6.09 -8.36
N GLU A 38 -28.94 -5.10 -9.19
CA GLU A 38 -27.52 -4.69 -9.33
C GLU A 38 -26.95 -4.20 -7.99
N GLU A 39 -27.77 -3.50 -7.20
CA GLU A 39 -27.39 -2.99 -5.89
C GLU A 39 -27.20 -4.10 -4.86
N ALA A 40 -28.08 -5.12 -4.83
CA ALA A 40 -27.92 -6.26 -3.94
C ALA A 40 -26.67 -7.08 -4.30
N TYR A 41 -26.41 -7.26 -5.60
CA TYR A 41 -25.21 -7.92 -6.10
C TYR A 41 -23.94 -7.19 -5.66
N ARG A 42 -23.86 -5.88 -5.92
CA ARG A 42 -22.74 -5.04 -5.50
C ARG A 42 -22.52 -5.12 -3.99
N ARG A 43 -23.59 -4.94 -3.19
CA ARG A 43 -23.52 -4.98 -1.73
C ARG A 43 -22.98 -6.31 -1.22
N HIS A 44 -23.48 -7.43 -1.74
CA HIS A 44 -22.99 -8.75 -1.35
C HIS A 44 -21.49 -8.88 -1.63
N MET A 45 -21.04 -8.48 -2.82
CA MET A 45 -19.62 -8.58 -3.18
C MET A 45 -18.72 -7.68 -2.30
N THR A 46 -19.13 -6.45 -2.02
CA THR A 46 -18.28 -5.46 -1.32
C THR A 46 -18.37 -5.54 0.20
N GLU A 47 -19.52 -5.91 0.76
CA GLU A 47 -19.77 -5.89 2.21
C GLU A 47 -19.74 -7.30 2.83
N ILE A 48 -19.79 -8.36 2.03
CA ILE A 48 -19.76 -9.75 2.51
C ILE A 48 -18.55 -10.50 1.93
N SER A 49 -18.52 -10.73 0.62
CA SER A 49 -17.51 -11.59 0.00
C SER A 49 -16.09 -11.01 0.13
N ALA A 50 -15.92 -9.70 -0.10
CA ALA A 50 -14.60 -9.06 -0.01
C ALA A 50 -14.02 -9.09 1.41
N PRO A 51 -14.73 -8.64 2.47
CA PRO A 51 -14.25 -8.76 3.85
C PRO A 51 -13.91 -10.19 4.27
N LEU A 52 -14.68 -11.18 3.81
CA LEU A 52 -14.41 -12.60 4.12
C LEU A 52 -13.16 -13.14 3.41
N THR A 53 -12.74 -12.55 2.28
CA THR A 53 -11.70 -13.15 1.41
C THR A 53 -10.39 -12.37 1.42
N GLN A 54 -10.42 -11.05 1.63
CA GLN A 54 -9.27 -10.18 1.39
C GLN A 54 -8.03 -10.53 2.24
N ASP A 55 -8.21 -10.83 3.53
CA ASP A 55 -7.08 -11.13 4.42
C ASP A 55 -6.44 -12.49 4.06
N LEU A 56 -7.26 -13.43 3.58
CA LEU A 56 -6.79 -14.71 3.08
C LEU A 56 -5.99 -14.55 1.78
N MET A 57 -6.45 -13.68 0.87
CA MET A 57 -5.71 -13.32 -0.34
C MET A 57 -4.36 -12.69 0.00
N VAL A 58 -4.32 -11.76 0.96
CA VAL A 58 -3.06 -11.16 1.44
C VAL A 58 -2.14 -12.22 2.05
N LYS A 59 -2.67 -13.11 2.91
CA LYS A 59 -1.90 -14.21 3.54
C LYS A 59 -1.12 -15.06 2.53
N TYR A 60 -1.70 -15.29 1.35
CA TYR A 60 -1.09 -16.12 0.30
C TYR A 60 -0.44 -15.30 -0.83
N GLY A 61 -0.16 -14.02 -0.62
CA GLY A 61 0.67 -13.23 -1.54
C GLY A 61 -0.05 -12.75 -2.80
N ILE A 62 -1.38 -12.62 -2.76
CA ILE A 62 -2.10 -11.87 -3.80
C ILE A 62 -1.69 -10.40 -3.71
N LEU A 63 -1.28 -9.84 -4.85
CA LEU A 63 -0.70 -8.50 -4.95
C LEU A 63 -1.77 -7.44 -5.14
N ARG A 64 -2.83 -7.77 -5.88
CA ARG A 64 -3.94 -6.87 -6.14
C ARG A 64 -5.20 -7.66 -6.40
N TRP A 65 -6.29 -7.23 -5.78
CA TRP A 65 -7.63 -7.67 -6.13
C TRP A 65 -8.52 -6.45 -6.35
N THR A 66 -9.13 -6.37 -7.52
CA THR A 66 -10.04 -5.28 -7.89
C THR A 66 -11.35 -5.85 -8.42
N GLN A 67 -12.45 -5.23 -8.03
CA GLN A 67 -13.77 -5.47 -8.59
C GLN A 67 -14.24 -4.19 -9.26
N ILE A 68 -14.64 -4.25 -10.52
CA ILE A 68 -15.24 -3.13 -11.23
C ILE A 68 -16.68 -3.50 -11.53
N HIS A 69 -17.58 -2.77 -10.89
CA HIS A 69 -19.02 -2.97 -10.99
C HIS A 69 -19.57 -2.14 -12.15
N ASN A 70 -20.35 -2.79 -13.01
CA ASN A 70 -20.89 -2.24 -14.24
C ASN A 70 -22.42 -2.12 -14.17
N PRO A 71 -23.00 -1.34 -13.24
CA PRO A 71 -24.43 -1.08 -13.25
C PRO A 71 -24.86 -0.45 -14.58
N THR A 72 -26.15 -0.53 -14.86
CA THR A 72 -26.72 -0.03 -16.11
C THR A 72 -26.39 1.46 -16.32
N SER A 73 -26.39 2.25 -15.24
CA SER A 73 -26.07 3.68 -15.28
C SER A 73 -24.64 3.99 -15.73
N THR A 74 -23.64 3.21 -15.33
CA THR A 74 -22.25 3.43 -15.77
C THR A 74 -22.02 2.86 -17.16
N ARG A 75 -22.64 1.72 -17.50
CA ARG A 75 -22.58 1.15 -18.86
C ARG A 75 -23.11 2.15 -19.91
N GLN A 76 -24.15 2.90 -19.59
CA GLN A 76 -24.70 3.95 -20.46
C GLN A 76 -23.73 5.11 -20.72
N LEU A 77 -22.74 5.35 -19.85
CA LEU A 77 -21.72 6.38 -20.10
C LEU A 77 -20.82 6.03 -21.28
N MET A 78 -20.75 4.76 -21.69
CA MET A 78 -20.01 4.35 -22.88
C MET A 78 -20.47 5.08 -24.14
N TYR A 79 -21.75 5.46 -24.25
CA TYR A 79 -22.26 6.21 -25.40
C TYR A 79 -21.62 7.59 -25.57
N GLN A 80 -20.97 8.13 -24.55
CA GLN A 80 -20.28 9.43 -24.63
C GLN A 80 -18.85 9.32 -25.18
N ILE A 81 -18.26 8.13 -25.15
CA ILE A 81 -16.83 7.93 -25.44
C ILE A 81 -16.55 6.79 -26.44
N MET A 82 -17.57 6.04 -26.84
CA MET A 82 -17.36 4.90 -27.73
C MET A 82 -17.10 5.35 -29.17
N ASP A 83 -16.07 4.79 -29.76
CA ASP A 83 -15.85 4.85 -31.20
C ASP A 83 -16.74 3.84 -31.92
N PRO A 84 -17.18 4.12 -33.17
CA PRO A 84 -17.99 3.17 -33.95
C PRO A 84 -17.37 1.78 -34.11
N GLN A 85 -16.04 1.68 -34.05
CA GLN A 85 -15.30 0.41 -34.16
C GLN A 85 -15.38 -0.45 -32.88
N MET A 86 -15.84 0.10 -31.75
CA MET A 86 -15.95 -0.56 -30.44
C MET A 86 -17.42 -0.66 -29.99
N ALA A 87 -18.31 -1.05 -30.91
CA ALA A 87 -19.75 -1.05 -30.68
C ALA A 87 -20.29 -2.16 -29.76
N ASN A 88 -19.49 -3.21 -29.50
CA ASN A 88 -19.92 -4.38 -28.73
C ASN A 88 -19.81 -4.12 -27.23
N LEU A 89 -20.86 -3.55 -26.65
CA LEU A 89 -20.94 -3.32 -25.21
C LEU A 89 -21.14 -4.65 -24.48
N ALA A 90 -20.19 -4.98 -23.61
CA ALA A 90 -20.31 -6.16 -22.78
C ALA A 90 -21.32 -5.94 -21.64
N ASP A 91 -22.08 -6.99 -21.34
CA ASP A 91 -23.22 -6.90 -20.43
C ASP A 91 -23.03 -7.66 -19.11
N TYR A 92 -21.80 -8.07 -18.79
CA TYR A 92 -21.46 -8.57 -17.46
C TYR A 92 -21.58 -7.47 -16.39
N ASP A 93 -21.98 -7.89 -15.19
CA ASP A 93 -22.30 -7.03 -14.05
C ASP A 93 -21.07 -6.58 -13.27
N CYS A 94 -20.03 -7.41 -13.26
CA CYS A 94 -18.76 -7.11 -12.63
C CYS A 94 -17.63 -7.74 -13.43
N PHE A 95 -16.49 -7.09 -13.50
CA PHE A 95 -15.24 -7.77 -13.79
C PHE A 95 -14.29 -7.70 -12.59
N SER A 96 -13.83 -8.86 -12.15
CA SER A 96 -12.92 -9.00 -11.00
C SER A 96 -11.56 -9.47 -11.50
N GLN A 97 -10.49 -8.81 -11.06
CA GLN A 97 -9.12 -9.14 -11.44
C GLN A 97 -8.28 -9.41 -10.19
N VAL A 98 -7.59 -10.54 -10.16
CA VAL A 98 -6.71 -10.97 -9.07
C VAL A 98 -5.31 -11.18 -9.63
N VAL A 99 -4.33 -10.38 -9.17
CA VAL A 99 -2.94 -10.38 -9.65
C VAL A 99 -2.03 -11.07 -8.63
N PHE A 100 -1.20 -12.01 -9.09
CA PHE A 100 -0.32 -12.84 -8.25
C PHE A 100 0.88 -13.39 -9.04
N ARG A 101 1.83 -14.01 -8.34
CA ARG A 101 3.08 -14.55 -8.94
C ARG A 101 2.91 -15.97 -9.45
N SER A 102 2.39 -16.84 -8.58
CA SER A 102 2.37 -18.27 -8.82
C SER A 102 0.96 -18.82 -8.72
N ILE A 103 0.63 -19.74 -9.64
CA ILE A 103 -0.59 -20.55 -9.54
C ILE A 103 -0.69 -21.27 -8.20
N GLU A 104 0.45 -21.68 -7.63
CA GLU A 104 0.47 -22.38 -6.34
C GLU A 104 0.03 -21.49 -5.18
N ASP A 105 0.32 -20.19 -5.24
CA ASP A 105 -0.15 -19.23 -4.24
C ASP A 105 -1.68 -19.11 -4.28
N TYR A 106 -2.25 -19.08 -5.48
CA TYR A 106 -3.70 -19.05 -5.66
C TYR A 106 -4.39 -20.37 -5.25
N LYS A 107 -3.75 -21.52 -5.47
CA LYS A 107 -4.27 -22.84 -5.03
C LYS A 107 -4.37 -22.93 -3.52
N LYS A 108 -3.33 -22.50 -2.80
CA LYS A 108 -3.30 -22.53 -1.32
C LYS A 108 -4.45 -21.77 -0.68
N ILE A 109 -4.96 -20.70 -1.31
CA ILE A 109 -6.15 -19.98 -0.85
C ILE A 109 -7.35 -20.92 -0.77
N LYS A 110 -7.56 -21.73 -1.82
CA LYS A 110 -8.70 -22.66 -1.89
C LYS A 110 -8.53 -23.84 -0.93
N GLU A 111 -7.31 -24.23 -0.60
CA GLU A 111 -7.00 -25.32 0.32
C GLU A 111 -7.10 -24.91 1.79
N ASP A 112 -7.16 -23.61 2.09
CA ASP A 112 -7.20 -23.11 3.46
C ASP A 112 -8.47 -23.56 4.21
N PRO A 113 -8.37 -24.08 5.45
CA PRO A 113 -9.54 -24.50 6.23
C PRO A 113 -10.58 -23.39 6.42
N TYR A 114 -10.15 -22.13 6.56
CA TYR A 114 -11.04 -20.98 6.66
C TYR A 114 -11.83 -20.80 5.37
N TYR A 115 -11.19 -20.96 4.20
CA TYR A 115 -11.87 -20.92 2.91
C TYR A 115 -12.94 -22.01 2.82
N GLN A 116 -12.58 -23.24 3.19
CA GLN A 116 -13.49 -24.39 3.18
C GLN A 116 -14.72 -24.17 4.06
N GLN A 117 -14.52 -23.57 5.24
CA GLN A 117 -15.60 -23.35 6.21
C GLN A 117 -16.49 -22.15 5.88
N HIS A 118 -15.94 -21.06 5.32
CA HIS A 118 -16.64 -19.77 5.23
C HIS A 118 -16.92 -19.28 3.80
N LEU A 119 -16.15 -19.72 2.81
CA LEU A 119 -16.20 -19.18 1.44
C LEU A 119 -16.73 -20.16 0.40
N VAL A 120 -16.66 -21.47 0.67
CA VAL A 120 -17.24 -22.48 -0.22
C VAL A 120 -18.74 -22.24 -0.37
N GLY A 121 -19.19 -22.14 -1.62
CA GLY A 121 -20.59 -21.91 -1.97
C GLY A 121 -21.06 -20.45 -1.87
N ASP A 122 -20.25 -19.50 -1.39
CA ASP A 122 -20.69 -18.09 -1.30
C ASP A 122 -21.09 -17.51 -2.67
N HIS A 123 -20.36 -17.88 -3.72
CA HIS A 123 -20.66 -17.47 -5.10
C HIS A 123 -22.04 -17.89 -5.58
N GLU A 124 -22.65 -18.95 -5.05
CA GLU A 124 -24.01 -19.39 -5.43
C GLU A 124 -25.11 -18.47 -4.88
N ARG A 125 -24.77 -17.64 -3.89
CA ARG A 125 -25.69 -16.67 -3.29
C ARG A 125 -25.91 -15.46 -4.18
N PHE A 126 -24.88 -15.04 -4.92
CA PHE A 126 -24.89 -13.77 -5.65
C PHE A 126 -24.58 -13.89 -7.16
N ALA A 127 -23.89 -14.94 -7.61
CA ALA A 127 -23.43 -15.05 -9.00
C ALA A 127 -24.23 -16.08 -9.82
N ASP A 128 -24.39 -15.79 -11.11
CA ASP A 128 -24.75 -16.76 -12.14
C ASP A 128 -23.47 -17.43 -12.64
N THR A 129 -23.12 -18.59 -12.06
CA THR A 129 -21.92 -19.35 -12.42
C THR A 129 -22.00 -20.03 -13.78
N LYS A 130 -23.20 -20.14 -14.38
CA LYS A 130 -23.37 -20.72 -15.72
C LYS A 130 -23.02 -19.72 -16.80
N ARG A 131 -23.30 -18.44 -16.56
CA ARG A 131 -23.03 -17.35 -17.49
C ARG A 131 -21.67 -16.70 -17.27
N SER A 132 -21.19 -16.70 -16.03
CA SER A 132 -19.90 -16.11 -15.67
C SER A 132 -18.75 -16.83 -16.36
N GLN A 133 -17.76 -16.06 -16.80
CA GLN A 133 -16.59 -16.56 -17.53
C GLN A 133 -15.31 -16.22 -16.78
N VAL A 134 -14.30 -17.08 -16.87
CA VAL A 134 -13.01 -16.88 -16.20
C VAL A 134 -11.89 -17.11 -17.20
N THR A 135 -10.88 -16.24 -17.15
CA THR A 135 -9.64 -16.38 -17.91
C THR A 135 -8.44 -16.05 -17.04
N ILE A 136 -7.25 -16.44 -17.48
CA ILE A 136 -5.98 -16.09 -16.84
C ILE A 136 -4.98 -15.67 -17.91
N GLY A 137 -4.18 -14.65 -17.62
CA GLY A 137 -3.10 -14.16 -18.50
C GLY A 137 -2.07 -13.36 -17.72
N TRP A 138 -1.09 -12.78 -18.40
CA TRP A 138 -0.15 -11.83 -17.79
C TRP A 138 -0.70 -10.40 -17.80
N ILE A 139 -0.20 -9.57 -16.88
CA ILE A 139 -0.50 -8.14 -16.86
C ILE A 139 0.66 -7.30 -17.39
N SER A 140 0.35 -6.36 -18.27
CA SER A 140 1.22 -5.24 -18.63
C SER A 140 0.59 -3.96 -18.11
N GLN A 141 1.35 -3.20 -17.31
CA GLN A 141 0.89 -1.94 -16.74
C GLN A 141 1.75 -0.79 -17.26
N PHE A 142 1.09 0.18 -17.90
CA PHE A 142 1.74 1.35 -18.50
C PHE A 142 1.52 2.64 -17.71
N ILE A 143 0.44 2.69 -16.92
CA ILE A 143 0.09 3.85 -16.09
C ILE A 143 -0.29 3.34 -14.70
N ASP A 144 0.27 3.95 -13.66
CA ASP A 144 -0.10 3.74 -12.26
C ASP A 144 -0.22 5.09 -11.54
N ARG A 145 -1.32 5.30 -10.83
CA ARG A 145 -1.61 6.55 -10.08
C ARG A 145 -1.39 7.84 -10.90
N GLY A 146 -1.74 7.81 -12.19
CA GLY A 146 -1.63 8.96 -13.10
C GLY A 146 -0.22 9.22 -13.64
N VAL A 147 0.72 8.29 -13.46
CA VAL A 147 2.11 8.39 -13.92
C VAL A 147 2.42 7.22 -14.86
N VAL A 148 3.20 7.48 -15.91
CA VAL A 148 3.72 6.43 -16.79
C VAL A 148 4.69 5.54 -15.99
N VAL A 149 4.50 4.23 -16.07
CA VAL A 149 5.33 3.24 -15.37
C VAL A 149 5.85 2.18 -16.34
N ASP A 150 6.98 1.59 -15.99
CA ASP A 150 7.55 0.44 -16.69
C ASP A 150 7.15 -0.85 -15.96
N GLY A 151 5.89 -1.27 -16.16
CA GLY A 151 5.34 -2.48 -15.57
C GLY A 151 4.61 -2.29 -14.24
N PHE A 152 4.25 -3.42 -13.62
CA PHE A 152 3.48 -3.45 -12.38
C PHE A 152 4.36 -3.06 -11.19
N ASN A 153 3.98 -1.98 -10.49
CA ASN A 153 4.67 -1.56 -9.27
C ASN A 153 4.09 -2.32 -8.07
N GLU A 154 4.87 -3.21 -7.50
CA GLU A 154 4.48 -4.04 -6.36
C GLU A 154 4.43 -3.29 -5.03
N GLY A 155 4.77 -1.99 -5.03
CA GLY A 155 5.03 -1.24 -3.82
C GLY A 155 6.34 -1.66 -3.16
N PHE A 156 6.72 -0.96 -2.10
CA PHE A 156 7.92 -1.31 -1.34
C PHE A 156 7.60 -2.48 -0.41
N ASP A 157 8.12 -3.67 -0.71
CA ASP A 157 7.96 -4.84 0.15
C ASP A 157 8.79 -4.70 1.44
N ILE A 158 8.11 -4.36 2.53
CA ILE A 158 8.70 -4.31 3.88
C ILE A 158 9.15 -5.69 4.36
N HIS A 159 8.62 -6.81 3.85
CA HIS A 159 9.13 -8.15 4.19
C HIS A 159 10.52 -8.42 3.60
N SER A 160 10.92 -7.74 2.51
CA SER A 160 12.29 -7.75 2.01
C SER A 160 13.28 -7.15 3.03
N LEU A 161 12.89 -6.07 3.73
CA LEU A 161 13.69 -5.53 4.85
C LEU A 161 13.84 -6.54 6.00
N PHE A 162 12.81 -7.33 6.28
CA PHE A 162 12.84 -8.36 7.33
C PHE A 162 13.54 -9.65 6.90
N SER A 163 13.60 -9.98 5.61
CA SER A 163 14.27 -11.18 5.09
C SER A 163 15.79 -11.09 5.22
N VAL A 164 16.35 -9.88 5.31
CA VAL A 164 17.76 -9.64 5.68
C VAL A 164 18.02 -9.95 7.16
N VAL A 165 16.97 -10.00 7.99
CA VAL A 165 17.03 -10.39 9.40
C VAL A 165 16.73 -11.88 9.54
N SER A 166 17.59 -12.73 8.98
CA SER A 166 17.61 -14.13 9.41
C SER A 166 17.94 -14.17 10.90
N LEU A 167 16.96 -14.59 11.69
CA LEU A 167 17.07 -14.84 13.13
C LEU A 167 18.06 -15.99 13.36
N GLN A 168 19.36 -15.70 13.45
CA GLN A 168 20.32 -16.65 13.99
C GLN A 168 20.21 -16.69 15.52
N PRO A 169 20.08 -17.88 16.13
CA PRO A 169 20.17 -18.02 17.58
C PRO A 169 21.52 -17.52 18.09
N CYS A 170 21.48 -17.04 19.33
CA CYS A 170 22.53 -16.35 20.03
C CYS A 170 23.80 -17.22 20.22
N SER A 171 24.67 -17.25 19.22
CA SER A 171 26.01 -17.84 19.33
C SER A 171 27.00 -17.13 18.39
N SER A 172 27.12 -15.81 18.54
CA SER A 172 28.18 -14.98 17.96
C SER A 172 28.26 -13.67 18.73
N PRO A 173 29.42 -12.96 18.79
CA PRO A 173 29.64 -11.86 19.71
C PRO A 173 28.84 -10.62 19.26
N MET A 174 27.55 -10.59 19.60
CA MET A 174 26.59 -9.52 19.31
C MET A 174 26.77 -8.30 20.23
N ALA A 175 28.04 -8.02 20.49
CA ALA A 175 28.56 -7.55 21.77
C ALA A 175 29.62 -6.46 21.62
N SER A 176 29.88 -6.00 20.39
CA SER A 176 30.75 -4.86 20.09
C SER A 176 29.94 -3.70 19.48
N PRO A 177 30.44 -2.45 19.56
CA PRO A 177 29.88 -1.27 18.88
C PRO A 177 29.76 -1.44 17.35
N SER A 178 30.38 -2.47 16.78
CA SER A 178 30.45 -2.78 15.34
C SER A 178 29.40 -3.78 14.85
N SER A 179 28.30 -4.00 15.59
CA SER A 179 27.24 -4.90 15.11
C SER A 179 26.51 -4.31 13.87
N PRO A 180 26.32 -5.07 12.77
CA PRO A 180 25.63 -4.60 11.57
C PRO A 180 24.23 -4.04 11.84
N LEU A 181 23.53 -4.57 12.84
CA LEU A 181 22.19 -4.12 13.23
C LEU A 181 22.18 -2.69 13.81
N VAL A 182 23.19 -2.33 14.60
CA VAL A 182 23.34 -0.95 15.13
C VAL A 182 23.60 0.03 13.99
N ALA A 183 24.50 -0.32 13.07
CA ALA A 183 24.78 0.48 11.89
C ALA A 183 23.52 0.64 11.01
N MET A 184 22.77 -0.45 10.79
CA MET A 184 21.52 -0.43 10.04
C MET A 184 20.48 0.50 10.68
N ALA A 185 20.31 0.44 12.00
CA ALA A 185 19.38 1.33 12.73
C ALA A 185 19.78 2.81 12.58
N MET A 186 21.08 3.11 12.74
CA MET A 186 21.60 4.48 12.62
C MET A 186 21.48 5.03 11.20
N ILE A 187 21.82 4.23 10.18
CA ILE A 187 21.67 4.60 8.78
C ILE A 187 20.20 4.82 8.46
N SER A 188 19.31 3.91 8.90
CA SER A 188 17.87 4.03 8.69
C SER A 188 17.29 5.30 9.31
N GLY A 189 17.64 5.62 10.57
CA GLY A 189 17.21 6.86 11.24
C GLY A 189 17.77 8.13 10.59
N SER A 190 19.05 8.12 10.19
CA SER A 190 19.69 9.26 9.52
C SER A 190 19.11 9.49 8.12
N PHE A 191 18.91 8.42 7.35
CA PHE A 191 18.27 8.47 6.04
C PHE A 191 16.84 8.99 6.14
N LEU A 192 16.05 8.48 7.09
CA LEU A 192 14.69 8.94 7.34
C LEU A 192 14.65 10.45 7.64
N SER A 193 15.53 10.92 8.54
CA SER A 193 15.64 12.35 8.84
C SER A 193 16.03 13.17 7.59
N GLY A 194 17.01 12.70 6.83
CA GLY A 194 17.46 13.35 5.59
C GLY A 194 16.34 13.46 4.55
N ALA A 195 15.59 12.39 4.32
CA ALA A 195 14.44 12.38 3.42
C ALA A 195 13.34 13.34 3.89
N MET A 196 13.05 13.39 5.19
CA MET A 196 12.08 14.34 5.75
C MET A 196 12.55 15.79 5.58
N THR A 197 13.84 16.06 5.84
CA THR A 197 14.44 17.38 5.67
C THR A 197 14.41 17.82 4.20
N ALA A 198 14.67 16.92 3.25
CA ALA A 198 14.60 17.20 1.82
C ALA A 198 13.20 17.69 1.37
N LEU A 199 12.11 17.15 1.95
CA LEU A 199 10.76 17.63 1.67
C LEU A 199 10.60 19.11 2.10
N SER A 200 11.03 19.45 3.31
CA SER A 200 10.92 20.82 3.83
C SER A 200 11.90 21.79 3.18
N ALA A 201 13.11 21.35 2.83
CA ALA A 201 14.20 22.19 2.35
C ALA A 201 14.24 22.34 0.82
N MET A 202 13.66 21.41 0.07
CA MET A 202 13.65 21.46 -1.41
C MET A 202 12.25 21.40 -1.99
N ALA A 203 11.44 20.39 -1.63
CA ALA A 203 10.13 20.22 -2.24
C ALA A 203 9.19 21.40 -1.92
N VAL A 204 9.09 21.80 -0.65
CA VAL A 204 8.24 22.93 -0.24
C VAL A 204 8.61 24.24 -0.97
N PRO A 205 9.88 24.69 -1.01
CA PRO A 205 10.26 25.85 -1.81
C PRO A 205 9.83 25.75 -3.28
N VAL A 206 10.04 24.59 -3.92
CA VAL A 206 9.59 24.37 -5.31
C VAL A 206 8.08 24.56 -5.43
N LEU A 207 7.27 24.01 -4.52
CA LEU A 207 5.81 24.19 -4.55
C LEU A 207 5.43 25.67 -4.41
N LEU A 208 6.10 26.38 -3.49
CA LEU A 208 5.84 27.80 -3.22
C LEU A 208 6.25 28.69 -4.41
N ASP A 209 7.37 28.42 -5.07
CA ASP A 209 7.89 29.27 -6.14
C ASP A 209 7.23 29.00 -7.49
N THR A 210 6.75 27.78 -7.71
CA THR A 210 6.11 27.39 -8.99
C THR A 210 4.60 27.54 -9.01
N THR A 211 3.96 27.75 -7.84
CA THR A 211 2.50 27.80 -7.75
C THR A 211 1.98 29.20 -7.52
N THR A 212 1.14 29.65 -8.44
CA THR A 212 0.50 30.97 -8.41
C THR A 212 -0.97 30.92 -7.93
N HIS A 213 -1.58 29.74 -7.86
CA HIS A 213 -2.99 29.57 -7.51
C HIS A 213 -3.17 28.72 -6.23
N PRO A 214 -3.96 29.16 -5.24
CA PRO A 214 -4.14 28.44 -3.98
C PRO A 214 -4.65 26.99 -4.11
N PRO A 215 -5.65 26.67 -4.96
CA PRO A 215 -6.14 25.30 -5.11
C PRO A 215 -5.04 24.32 -5.53
N GLN A 216 -4.16 24.75 -6.44
CA GLN A 216 -3.04 23.94 -6.91
C GLN A 216 -2.02 23.71 -5.78
N LEU A 217 -1.72 24.73 -4.97
CA LEU A 217 -0.76 24.64 -3.87
C LEU A 217 -1.25 23.66 -2.80
N PHE A 218 -2.54 23.75 -2.45
CA PHE A 218 -3.16 22.80 -1.53
C PHE A 218 -3.14 21.38 -2.09
N HIS A 219 -3.49 21.21 -3.36
CA HIS A 219 -3.48 19.90 -4.00
C HIS A 219 -2.08 19.28 -3.99
N GLN A 220 -1.05 20.02 -4.42
CA GLN A 220 0.34 19.55 -4.41
C GLN A 220 0.82 19.21 -3.00
N TRP A 221 0.49 20.04 -2.01
CA TRP A 221 0.80 19.75 -0.61
C TRP A 221 0.10 18.47 -0.13
N VAL A 222 -1.19 18.27 -0.44
CA VAL A 222 -1.95 17.05 -0.08
C VAL A 222 -1.33 15.81 -0.72
N ARG A 223 -0.90 15.90 -1.98
CA ARG A 223 -0.21 14.80 -2.67
C ARG A 223 1.14 14.49 -2.02
N MET A 224 1.94 15.51 -1.71
CA MET A 224 3.21 15.35 -1.01
C MET A 224 3.00 14.74 0.38
N PHE A 225 2.01 15.23 1.14
CA PHE A 225 1.65 14.69 2.45
C PHE A 225 1.25 13.22 2.35
N HIS A 226 0.42 12.85 1.38
CA HIS A 226 -0.05 11.48 1.18
C HIS A 226 1.13 10.49 1.03
N TYR A 227 2.07 10.79 0.12
CA TYR A 227 3.24 9.93 -0.09
C TYR A 227 4.15 9.89 1.15
N GLY A 228 4.38 11.03 1.81
CA GLY A 228 5.20 11.10 3.02
C GLY A 228 4.57 10.37 4.21
N HIS A 229 3.26 10.51 4.43
CA HIS A 229 2.54 9.89 5.54
C HIS A 229 2.49 8.36 5.43
N LEU A 230 2.44 7.81 4.22
CA LEU A 230 2.43 6.36 4.03
C LEU A 230 3.82 5.74 4.33
N THR A 231 4.89 6.41 3.91
CA THR A 231 6.24 5.84 3.88
C THR A 231 7.06 6.16 5.14
N LEU A 232 7.05 7.42 5.60
CA LEU A 232 8.00 7.92 6.61
C LEU A 232 7.66 7.43 8.04
N PRO A 233 6.40 7.45 8.51
CA PRO A 233 6.03 6.85 9.80
C PRO A 233 6.31 5.35 9.88
N THR A 234 6.08 4.62 8.79
CA THR A 234 6.38 3.18 8.71
C THR A 234 7.86 2.90 8.92
N LEU A 235 8.74 3.67 8.26
CA LEU A 235 10.18 3.58 8.47
C LEU A 235 10.56 3.92 9.92
N SER A 236 10.00 4.97 10.53
CA SER A 236 10.26 5.33 11.93
C SER A 236 9.91 4.22 12.91
N VAL A 237 8.74 3.59 12.75
CA VAL A 237 8.33 2.46 13.59
C VAL A 237 9.28 1.27 13.39
N ALA A 238 9.64 0.95 12.15
CA ALA A 238 10.60 -0.13 11.87
C ALA A 238 11.98 0.14 12.50
N THR A 239 12.52 1.35 12.35
CA THR A 239 13.78 1.76 12.99
C THR A 239 13.69 1.70 14.52
N SER A 240 12.57 2.14 15.10
CA SER A 240 12.31 2.07 16.54
C SER A 240 12.27 0.63 17.05
N LEU A 241 11.63 -0.29 16.32
CA LEU A 241 11.59 -1.71 16.64
C LEU A 241 12.99 -2.34 16.59
N LEU A 242 13.81 -1.95 15.62
CA LEU A 242 15.20 -2.39 15.53
C LEU A 242 16.01 -1.94 16.75
N TYR A 243 15.86 -0.68 17.17
CA TYR A 243 16.45 -0.19 18.43
C TYR A 243 15.93 -0.92 19.67
N GLY A 244 14.63 -1.24 19.71
CA GLY A 244 14.02 -2.05 20.77
C GLY A 244 14.62 -3.46 20.84
N TYR A 245 14.83 -4.10 19.70
CA TYR A 245 15.49 -5.41 19.61
C TYR A 245 16.94 -5.35 20.10
N ILE A 246 17.70 -4.34 19.68
CA ILE A 246 19.08 -4.11 20.15
C ILE A 246 19.10 -3.91 21.67
N ALA A 247 18.17 -3.12 22.21
CA ALA A 247 18.06 -2.89 23.64
C ALA A 247 17.73 -4.18 24.41
N ALA A 248 16.75 -4.95 23.95
CA ALA A 248 16.37 -6.22 24.56
C ALA A 248 17.53 -7.24 24.55
N SER A 249 18.23 -7.33 23.42
CA SER A 249 19.40 -8.21 23.24
C SER A 249 20.55 -7.80 24.17
N ARG A 250 20.90 -6.51 24.21
CA ARG A 250 21.93 -5.98 25.12
C ARG A 250 21.56 -6.23 26.58
N LYS A 251 20.28 -6.04 26.95
CA LYS A 251 19.78 -6.31 28.31
C LYS A 251 19.91 -7.78 28.70
N ALA A 252 19.56 -8.71 27.82
CA ALA A 252 19.70 -10.15 28.04
C ALA A 252 21.16 -10.56 28.29
N CYS A 253 22.10 -9.92 27.57
CA CYS A 253 23.54 -10.12 27.75
C CYS A 253 24.18 -9.25 28.86
N LYS A 254 23.39 -8.58 29.72
CA LYS A 254 23.86 -7.68 30.79
C LYS A 254 24.76 -6.53 30.31
N LYS A 255 24.59 -6.07 29.06
CA LYS A 255 25.27 -4.92 28.47
C LYS A 255 24.46 -3.62 28.63
N PRO A 256 25.09 -2.43 28.49
CA PRO A 256 24.37 -1.16 28.47
C PRO A 256 23.33 -1.13 27.35
N TRP A 257 22.04 -1.09 27.72
CA TRP A 257 20.92 -1.17 26.77
C TRP A 257 20.07 0.11 26.71
N ARG A 258 20.23 0.99 27.71
CA ARG A 258 19.39 2.19 27.87
C ARG A 258 19.50 3.15 26.70
N THR A 259 20.70 3.33 26.14
CA THR A 259 20.93 4.21 24.98
C THR A 259 20.17 3.74 23.74
N ALA A 260 20.18 2.42 23.46
CA ALA A 260 19.38 1.84 22.38
C ALA A 260 17.87 1.99 22.63
N ALA A 261 17.40 1.82 23.87
CA ALA A 261 15.99 2.04 24.20
C ALA A 261 15.58 3.51 24.01
N LEU A 262 16.41 4.46 24.48
CA LEU A 262 16.20 5.88 24.29
C LEU A 262 16.23 6.28 22.80
N ALA A 263 17.11 5.66 22.00
CA ALA A 263 17.15 5.87 20.56
C ALA A 263 15.83 5.47 19.88
N GLY A 264 15.28 4.30 20.20
CA GLY A 264 13.99 3.86 19.67
C GLY A 264 12.84 4.81 20.07
N ILE A 265 12.79 5.19 21.35
CA ILE A 265 11.80 6.17 21.84
C ILE A 265 11.94 7.49 21.08
N ALA A 266 13.16 8.05 21.00
CA ALA A 266 13.41 9.31 20.31
C ALA A 266 12.97 9.25 18.84
N THR A 267 13.23 8.14 18.14
CA THR A 267 12.83 7.96 16.74
C THR A 267 11.30 7.95 16.55
N VAL A 268 10.55 7.21 17.38
CA VAL A 268 9.09 7.10 17.23
C VAL A 268 8.33 8.33 17.75
N MET A 269 8.95 9.16 18.60
CA MET A 269 8.35 10.39 19.13
C MET A 269 7.90 11.40 18.06
N MET A 270 8.37 11.27 16.82
CA MET A 270 7.84 12.05 15.71
C MET A 270 6.34 11.84 15.44
N VAL A 271 5.78 10.66 15.80
CA VAL A 271 4.36 10.33 15.62
C VAL A 271 3.47 11.14 16.58
N PRO A 272 3.64 11.06 17.91
CA PRO A 272 2.87 11.90 18.82
C PRO A 272 3.12 13.39 18.61
N PHE A 273 4.34 13.80 18.19
CA PHE A 273 4.59 15.19 17.78
C PHE A 273 3.65 15.63 16.64
N THR A 274 3.43 14.76 15.65
CA THR A 274 2.52 15.05 14.53
C THR A 274 1.09 15.26 15.03
N TRP A 275 0.60 14.38 15.90
CA TRP A 275 -0.76 14.48 16.43
C TRP A 275 -0.97 15.74 17.26
N VAL A 276 -0.01 16.10 18.12
CA VAL A 276 -0.14 17.23 19.04
C VAL A 276 0.05 18.56 18.31
N PHE A 277 1.11 18.70 17.51
CA PHE A 277 1.52 20.01 16.98
C PHE A 277 1.10 20.24 15.53
N MET A 278 1.09 19.19 14.70
CA MET A 278 0.85 19.35 13.26
C MET A 278 -0.61 19.13 12.86
N SER A 279 -1.36 18.30 13.60
CA SER A 279 -2.72 17.90 13.26
C SER A 279 -3.65 19.08 12.93
N PRO A 280 -3.70 20.18 13.72
CA PRO A 280 -4.58 21.31 13.39
C PRO A 280 -4.27 21.96 12.03
N THR A 281 -2.99 22.09 11.69
CA THR A 281 -2.56 22.69 10.42
C THR A 281 -2.81 21.71 9.26
N ASN A 282 -2.57 20.41 9.48
CA ASN A 282 -2.87 19.38 8.50
C ASN A 282 -4.37 19.37 8.16
N SER A 283 -5.24 19.33 9.17
CA SER A 283 -6.70 19.31 8.99
C SER A 283 -7.19 20.55 8.24
N LEU A 284 -6.65 21.73 8.55
CA LEU A 284 -6.99 22.96 7.84
C LEU A 284 -6.58 22.89 6.36
N LEU A 285 -5.36 22.45 6.07
CA LEU A 285 -4.89 22.30 4.68
C LEU A 285 -5.72 21.29 3.88
N PHE A 286 -6.16 20.18 4.50
CA PHE A 286 -7.07 19.23 3.88
C PHE A 286 -8.45 19.82 3.60
N GLN A 287 -9.01 20.58 4.56
CA GLN A 287 -10.31 21.23 4.40
C GLN A 287 -10.26 22.27 3.27
N LEU A 288 -9.19 23.07 3.21
CA LEU A 288 -9.00 24.07 2.17
C LEU A 288 -8.81 23.43 0.79
N GLU A 289 -8.05 22.34 0.68
CA GLU A 289 -7.95 21.58 -0.58
C GLU A 289 -9.33 21.10 -1.05
N ALA A 290 -10.10 20.47 -0.16
CA ALA A 290 -11.42 19.96 -0.49
C ALA A 290 -12.39 21.07 -0.91
N ALA A 291 -12.41 22.20 -0.19
CA ALA A 291 -13.24 23.36 -0.52
C ALA A 291 -12.84 23.99 -1.86
N SER A 292 -11.54 24.08 -2.12
CA SER A 292 -10.98 24.71 -3.33
C SER A 292 -11.36 24.03 -4.65
N ARG A 293 -11.81 22.76 -4.59
CA ARG A 293 -12.34 22.02 -5.76
C ARG A 293 -13.66 22.57 -6.28
N THR A 294 -14.42 23.26 -5.44
CA THR A 294 -15.74 23.81 -5.78
C THR A 294 -15.75 25.34 -5.77
N MET A 295 -14.94 25.96 -4.91
CA MET A 295 -14.81 27.40 -4.78
C MET A 295 -13.32 27.77 -4.86
N PRO A 296 -12.83 28.25 -6.01
CA PRO A 296 -11.40 28.53 -6.18
C PRO A 296 -10.84 29.61 -5.23
N ASP A 297 -11.68 30.53 -4.77
CA ASP A 297 -11.30 31.71 -3.97
C ASP A 297 -11.41 31.50 -2.45
N VAL A 298 -11.31 30.24 -1.97
CA VAL A 298 -11.43 29.90 -0.53
C VAL A 298 -10.28 30.40 0.35
N ALA A 299 -9.17 30.81 -0.25
CA ALA A 299 -8.02 31.38 0.44
C ALA A 299 -7.23 32.27 -0.52
N THR A 300 -6.52 33.27 0.00
CA THR A 300 -5.56 34.02 -0.81
C THR A 300 -4.27 33.23 -1.03
N VAL A 301 -3.48 33.62 -2.02
CA VAL A 301 -2.15 33.02 -2.27
C VAL A 301 -1.25 33.19 -1.06
N GLU A 302 -1.26 34.35 -0.42
CA GLU A 302 -0.47 34.65 0.78
C GLU A 302 -0.87 33.75 1.95
N GLU A 303 -2.16 33.50 2.13
CA GLU A 303 -2.65 32.61 3.18
C GLU A 303 -2.24 31.15 2.93
N ALA A 304 -2.39 30.68 1.69
CA ALA A 304 -1.96 29.34 1.31
C ALA A 304 -0.45 29.14 1.52
N ARG A 305 0.38 30.10 1.07
CA ARG A 305 1.84 30.10 1.30
C ARG A 305 2.16 30.08 2.79
N ARG A 306 1.51 30.93 3.60
CA ARG A 306 1.75 31.00 5.05
C ARG A 306 1.46 29.66 5.74
N LEU A 307 0.38 28.98 5.37
CA LEU A 307 0.03 27.68 5.95
C LEU A 307 1.05 26.60 5.57
N VAL A 308 1.46 26.53 4.29
CA VAL A 308 2.46 25.56 3.83
C VAL A 308 3.84 25.82 4.47
N VAL A 309 4.25 27.09 4.62
CA VAL A 309 5.48 27.45 5.34
C VAL A 309 5.41 27.07 6.82
N LYS A 310 4.29 27.36 7.48
CA LYS A 310 4.06 26.97 8.89
C LYS A 310 4.17 25.45 9.03
N TRP A 311 3.53 24.70 8.14
CA TRP A 311 3.64 23.25 8.10
C TRP A 311 5.09 22.78 7.91
N SER A 312 5.82 23.39 6.98
CA SER A 312 7.21 23.03 6.67
C SER A 312 8.13 23.16 7.87
N TRP A 313 7.99 24.23 8.67
CA TRP A 313 8.76 24.42 9.90
C TRP A 313 8.49 23.34 10.95
N MET A 314 7.23 23.00 11.17
CA MET A 314 6.89 21.92 12.10
C MET A 314 7.37 20.56 11.57
N HIS A 315 7.29 20.35 10.25
CA HIS A 315 7.76 19.14 9.60
C HIS A 315 9.29 18.99 9.71
N LEU A 316 10.02 20.10 9.59
CA LEU A 316 11.47 20.16 9.79
C LEU A 316 11.84 19.90 11.26
N ALA A 317 11.12 20.50 12.22
CA ALA A 317 11.32 20.17 13.64
C ALA A 317 11.07 18.68 13.90
N ARG A 318 10.06 18.10 13.23
CA ARG A 318 9.74 16.67 13.31
C ARG A 318 10.86 15.78 12.74
N SER A 319 11.63 16.22 11.74
CA SER A 319 12.72 15.42 11.16
C SER A 319 13.91 15.22 12.12
N VAL A 320 14.00 16.01 13.19
CA VAL A 320 15.05 15.91 14.20
C VAL A 320 14.94 14.64 15.05
N PHE A 321 13.72 14.14 15.30
CA PHE A 321 13.49 12.94 16.12
C PHE A 321 14.24 11.69 15.66
N PRO A 322 14.11 11.22 14.40
CA PRO A 322 14.87 10.07 13.91
C PRO A 322 16.39 10.32 13.89
N LEU A 323 16.84 11.56 13.67
CA LEU A 323 18.26 11.93 13.75
C LEU A 323 18.80 11.85 15.20
N ALA A 324 18.03 12.33 16.17
CA ALA A 324 18.37 12.21 17.58
C ALA A 324 18.50 10.73 17.99
N GLY A 325 17.60 9.87 17.51
CA GLY A 325 17.71 8.42 17.69
C GLY A 325 19.01 7.84 17.12
N ALA A 326 19.38 8.24 15.90
CA ALA A 326 20.65 7.84 15.28
C ALA A 326 21.89 8.32 16.07
N ALA A 327 21.86 9.57 16.55
CA ALA A 327 22.97 10.18 17.28
C ALA A 327 23.20 9.56 18.66
N LEU A 328 22.15 9.14 19.36
CA LEU A 328 22.22 8.53 20.70
C LEU A 328 23.01 7.22 20.76
N ASN A 329 23.35 6.63 19.61
CA ASN A 329 24.11 5.38 19.53
C ASN A 329 25.52 5.57 18.91
N ILE A 330 25.95 6.81 18.67
CA ILE A 330 27.32 7.12 18.24
C ILE A 330 28.24 6.99 19.48
N GLY A 331 29.06 5.93 19.52
CA GLY A 331 30.14 5.77 20.51
C GLY A 331 29.93 4.74 21.63
N HIS A 332 28.97 3.81 21.52
CA HIS A 332 28.68 2.77 22.53
C HIS A 332 28.45 1.36 21.97
#